data_AF-M9L7J6-F1
#
_entry.id   AF-M9L7J6-F1
#
_cell.length_a   1.000
_cell.length_b   1.000
_cell.length_c   1.000
_cell.angle_alpha   90.00
_cell.angle_beta   90.00
_cell.angle_gamma   90.00
#
_symmetry.space_group_name_H-M   'P 1'
#
loop_
_entity.id
_entity.type
_entity.pdbx_description
1 polymer ?
#
loop_
_entity_poly.entity_id
_entity_poly.type
_entity_poly.pdbx_seq_one_letter_code
_entity_poly.pdbx_strand_id
1 'polypeptide(L)'
;MEVWTLVLRTILMYIVVFIVLRLMGKREIGKLSVFDVVISIMIAEIAVFVIEDSKKPLWQGLVPIIILIIIQISVAYIALKSQWIRHLFDGKPSIIIKNGQLDRSEMARQRYNLDDLMQQLREQGVDNIGGVRYAILEANGKLTVFLKQGADTSPAQEAQNGAQQSGGMLEENDTGDAKGPGLLAVGGSSSSSLGGGKRGKKTGPALRKPERYHFTALPLPLIMDGKVQDHNLSTINKTRFWLKNQLTLKGVTEFKDVFFCSIDHRGYLFVDRKQK
;
A
#
# COMPACT_ATOMS: atom_id res chain seq x y z
N MET A 1 0.42 32.14 -44.46
CA MET A 1 0.02 32.70 -43.14
C MET A 1 -0.69 31.66 -42.28
N GLU A 2 -1.59 30.84 -42.85
CA GLU A 2 -2.36 29.84 -42.08
C GLU A 2 -1.52 28.74 -41.40
N VAL A 3 -0.48 28.23 -42.07
CA VAL A 3 0.41 27.22 -41.48
C VAL A 3 1.16 27.77 -40.25
N TRP A 4 1.63 29.02 -40.33
CA TRP A 4 2.30 29.69 -39.20
C TRP A 4 1.36 29.89 -38.01
N THR A 5 0.10 30.24 -38.26
CA THR A 5 -0.90 30.34 -37.19
C THR A 5 -1.17 28.98 -36.55
N LEU A 6 -1.22 27.90 -37.33
CA LEU A 6 -1.44 26.54 -36.83
C LEU A 6 -0.25 26.06 -35.98
N VAL A 7 0.99 26.32 -36.43
CA VAL A 7 2.22 26.02 -35.65
C VAL A 7 2.22 26.76 -34.32
N LEU A 8 1.95 28.08 -34.32
CA LEU A 8 1.92 28.88 -33.09
C LEU A 8 0.83 28.41 -32.12
N ARG A 9 -0.37 28.09 -32.63
CA ARG A 9 -1.47 27.56 -31.82
C ARG A 9 -1.13 26.21 -31.21
N THR A 10 -0.48 25.33 -31.98
CA THR A 10 -0.07 24.00 -31.50
C THR A 10 0.98 24.11 -30.40
N ILE A 11 1.98 24.98 -30.57
CA ILE A 11 3.00 25.26 -29.54
C ILE A 11 2.35 25.84 -28.28
N LEU A 12 1.44 26.82 -28.44
CA LEU A 12 0.72 27.41 -27.33
C LEU A 12 -0.11 26.37 -26.57
N MET A 13 -0.86 25.53 -27.28
CA MET A 13 -1.69 24.48 -26.68
C MET A 13 -0.84 23.43 -25.98
N TYR A 14 0.29 23.03 -26.56
CA TYR A 14 1.24 22.13 -25.88
C TYR A 14 1.71 22.72 -24.55
N ILE A 15 2.10 24.00 -24.51
CA ILE A 15 2.52 24.67 -23.27
C ILE A 15 1.37 24.74 -22.26
N VAL A 16 0.14 25.07 -22.71
CA VAL A 16 -1.04 25.14 -21.84
C VAL A 16 -1.35 23.76 -21.23
N VAL A 17 -1.40 22.71 -22.04
CA VAL A 17 -1.65 21.34 -21.57
C VAL A 17 -0.54 20.89 -20.60
N PHE A 18 0.73 21.16 -20.91
CA PHE A 18 1.83 20.86 -20.01
C PHE A 18 1.69 21.57 -18.66
N ILE A 19 1.32 22.86 -18.66
CA ILE A 19 1.07 23.61 -17.42
C ILE A 19 -0.10 23.00 -16.65
N VAL A 20 -1.18 22.60 -17.31
CA VAL A 20 -2.33 21.96 -16.66
C VAL A 20 -1.91 20.67 -15.95
N LEU A 21 -1.21 19.77 -16.66
CA LEU A 21 -0.70 18.52 -16.11
C LEU A 21 0.29 18.77 -14.96
N ARG A 22 1.15 19.79 -15.10
CA ARG A 22 2.06 20.20 -14.03
C ARG A 22 1.33 20.69 -12.78
N LEU A 23 0.24 21.45 -12.95
CA LEU A 23 -0.59 21.98 -11.86
C LEU A 23 -1.44 20.90 -11.19
N MET A 24 -1.82 19.82 -11.90
CA MET A 24 -2.47 18.64 -11.30
C MET A 24 -1.56 17.93 -10.29
N GLY A 25 -0.25 18.13 -10.38
CA GLY A 25 0.71 17.77 -9.33
C GLY A 25 1.06 16.28 -9.30
N LYS A 26 1.79 15.85 -8.26
CA LYS A 26 2.38 14.49 -8.19
C LYS A 26 1.35 13.36 -7.98
N ARG A 27 0.07 13.68 -7.74
CA ARG A 27 -0.98 12.68 -7.51
C ARG A 27 -1.31 11.86 -8.76
N GLU A 28 -1.13 12.40 -9.95
CA GLU A 28 -1.46 11.71 -11.21
C GLU A 28 -0.53 10.53 -11.52
N ILE A 29 0.77 10.67 -11.26
CA ILE A 29 1.79 9.71 -11.75
C ILE A 29 1.93 8.48 -10.83
N GLY A 30 1.44 8.55 -9.59
CA GLY A 30 1.65 7.50 -8.58
C GLY A 30 0.57 6.42 -8.50
N LYS A 31 -0.70 6.78 -8.74
CA LYS A 31 -1.89 5.92 -8.78
C LYS A 31 -2.97 6.70 -9.56
N LEU A 32 -3.02 6.57 -10.89
CA LEU A 32 -4.01 7.29 -11.70
C LEU A 32 -5.41 7.04 -11.13
N SER A 33 -6.04 8.08 -10.59
CA SER A 33 -7.46 8.00 -10.28
C SER A 33 -8.21 7.90 -11.60
N VAL A 34 -9.35 7.19 -11.61
CA VAL A 34 -10.24 7.15 -12.79
C VAL A 34 -10.60 8.57 -13.23
N PHE A 35 -10.73 9.49 -12.27
CA PHE A 35 -10.99 10.89 -12.52
C PHE A 35 -9.84 11.60 -13.25
N ASP A 36 -8.59 11.31 -12.90
CA ASP A 36 -7.43 11.93 -13.55
C ASP A 36 -7.33 11.50 -15.02
N VAL A 37 -7.68 10.24 -15.31
CA VAL A 37 -7.75 9.72 -16.69
C VAL A 37 -8.85 10.43 -17.49
N VAL A 38 -10.05 10.55 -16.93
CA VAL A 38 -11.17 11.24 -17.61
C VAL A 38 -10.80 12.69 -17.91
N ILE A 39 -10.21 13.41 -16.95
CA ILE A 39 -9.81 14.81 -17.12
C ILE A 39 -8.69 14.94 -18.16
N SER A 40 -7.71 14.03 -18.16
CA SER A 40 -6.64 14.00 -19.16
C SER A 40 -7.20 13.86 -20.58
N ILE A 41 -8.19 12.98 -20.77
CA ILE A 41 -8.87 12.80 -22.06
C ILE A 41 -9.63 14.06 -22.44
N MET A 42 -10.39 14.67 -21.52
CA MET A 42 -11.12 15.91 -21.79
C MET A 42 -10.19 17.06 -22.21
N ILE A 43 -9.04 17.23 -21.55
CA ILE A 43 -8.05 18.26 -21.91
C ILE A 43 -7.49 17.99 -23.30
N ALA A 44 -7.18 16.73 -23.62
CA ALA A 44 -6.68 16.36 -24.94
C ALA A 44 -7.70 16.68 -26.04
N GLU A 45 -8.98 16.31 -25.85
CA GLU A 45 -10.05 16.63 -26.80
C GLU A 45 -10.20 18.14 -27.00
N ILE A 46 -10.25 18.92 -25.91
CA ILE A 46 -10.38 20.38 -26.00
C ILE A 46 -9.17 20.99 -26.72
N ALA A 47 -7.96 20.50 -26.44
CA ALA A 47 -6.75 20.97 -27.12
C ALA A 47 -6.78 20.69 -28.63
N VAL A 48 -7.23 19.50 -29.03
CA VAL A 48 -7.39 19.12 -30.44
C VAL A 48 -8.40 20.04 -31.13
N PHE A 49 -9.56 20.29 -30.52
CA PHE A 49 -10.57 21.19 -31.09
C PHE A 49 -10.05 22.61 -31.35
N VAL A 50 -9.12 23.12 -30.53
CA VAL A 50 -8.53 24.45 -30.73
C VAL A 50 -7.50 24.48 -31.86
N ILE A 51 -6.81 23.37 -32.07
CA ILE A 51 -5.82 23.23 -33.14
C ILE A 51 -6.52 23.08 -34.49
N GLU A 52 -7.62 22.30 -34.56
CA GLU A 52 -8.32 21.97 -35.79
C GLU A 52 -9.09 23.16 -36.38
N ASP A 53 -9.84 23.90 -35.57
CA ASP A 53 -10.63 25.05 -36.05
C ASP A 53 -9.86 26.37 -35.92
N SER A 54 -9.02 26.64 -36.92
CA SER A 54 -8.22 27.87 -37.00
C SER A 54 -9.05 29.16 -37.10
N LYS A 55 -10.35 29.09 -37.41
CA LYS A 55 -11.22 30.26 -37.58
C LYS A 55 -11.85 30.70 -36.25
N LYS A 56 -11.97 29.80 -35.28
CA LYS A 56 -12.46 30.15 -33.95
C LYS A 56 -11.38 30.87 -33.12
N PRO A 57 -11.78 31.84 -32.28
CA PRO A 57 -10.87 32.49 -31.34
C PRO A 57 -10.40 31.50 -30.27
N LEU A 58 -9.11 31.57 -29.92
CA LEU A 58 -8.45 30.66 -28.97
C LEU A 58 -9.10 30.62 -27.59
N TRP A 59 -9.77 31.70 -27.20
CA TRP A 59 -10.48 31.79 -25.93
C TRP A 59 -11.56 30.70 -25.77
N GLN A 60 -12.14 30.23 -26.88
CA GLN A 60 -13.17 29.19 -26.84
C GLN A 60 -12.67 27.84 -26.33
N GLY A 61 -11.37 27.53 -26.43
CA GLY A 61 -10.82 26.33 -25.77
C GLY A 61 -9.97 26.61 -24.54
N LEU A 62 -9.38 27.81 -24.43
CA LEU A 62 -8.68 28.22 -23.21
C LEU A 62 -9.63 28.32 -22.01
N VAL A 63 -10.84 28.84 -22.19
CA VAL A 63 -11.82 28.97 -21.10
C VAL A 63 -12.23 27.61 -20.52
N PRO A 64 -12.67 26.61 -21.32
CA PRO A 64 -12.95 25.28 -20.80
C PRO A 64 -11.76 24.64 -20.07
N ILE A 65 -10.54 24.76 -20.59
CA ILE A 65 -9.33 24.22 -19.94
C ILE A 65 -9.09 24.89 -18.58
N ILE A 66 -9.21 26.22 -18.50
CA ILE A 66 -9.07 26.97 -17.24
C ILE A 66 -10.16 26.57 -16.24
N ILE A 67 -11.41 26.43 -16.69
CA ILE A 67 -12.53 25.98 -15.85
C ILE A 67 -12.25 24.57 -15.32
N LEU A 68 -11.75 23.65 -16.15
CA LEU A 68 -11.37 22.30 -15.73
C LEU A 68 -10.27 22.34 -14.65
N ILE A 69 -9.24 23.18 -14.82
CA ILE A 69 -8.20 23.37 -13.79
C ILE A 69 -8.82 23.85 -12.48
N ILE A 70 -9.69 24.86 -12.53
CA ILE A 70 -10.32 25.42 -11.32
C ILE A 70 -11.17 24.36 -10.62
N ILE A 71 -11.98 23.61 -11.36
CA ILE A 71 -12.78 22.51 -10.84
C ILE A 71 -11.86 21.46 -10.19
N GLN A 72 -10.77 21.08 -10.85
CA GLN A 72 -9.83 20.08 -10.35
C GLN A 72 -9.17 20.51 -9.04
N ILE A 73 -8.65 21.73 -8.97
CA ILE A 73 -8.05 22.30 -7.75
C ILE A 73 -9.12 22.40 -6.64
N SER A 74 -10.34 22.77 -6.99
CA SER A 74 -11.45 22.89 -6.04
C SER A 74 -11.82 21.53 -5.46
N VAL A 75 -11.97 20.50 -6.29
CA VAL A 75 -12.24 19.13 -5.85
C VAL A 75 -11.11 18.63 -4.94
N ALA A 76 -9.84 18.87 -5.31
CA ALA A 76 -8.70 18.48 -4.47
C ALA A 76 -8.73 19.17 -3.09
N TYR A 77 -8.99 20.48 -3.05
CA TYR A 77 -9.09 21.22 -1.79
C TYR A 77 -10.28 20.77 -0.94
N ILE A 78 -11.43 20.52 -1.58
CA ILE A 78 -12.63 20.06 -0.89
C ILE A 78 -12.43 18.61 -0.39
N ALA A 79 -11.75 17.74 -1.12
CA ALA A 79 -11.41 16.37 -0.70
C ALA A 79 -10.44 16.34 0.50
N LEU A 80 -9.62 17.39 0.69
CA LEU A 80 -8.82 17.55 1.91
C LEU A 80 -9.70 17.80 3.14
N LYS A 81 -10.80 18.55 2.98
CA LYS A 81 -11.70 18.92 4.08
C LYS A 81 -12.82 17.90 4.31
N SER A 82 -13.32 17.27 3.25
CA SER A 82 -14.45 16.35 3.29
C SER A 82 -14.03 14.93 2.95
N GLN A 83 -14.16 14.04 3.94
CA GLN A 83 -13.91 12.61 3.77
C GLN A 83 -14.92 11.99 2.79
N TRP A 84 -16.17 12.47 2.72
CA TRP A 84 -17.16 11.93 1.78
C TRP A 84 -16.75 12.14 0.33
N ILE A 85 -16.26 13.35 0.01
CA ILE A 85 -15.76 13.69 -1.32
C ILE A 85 -14.51 12.87 -1.62
N ARG A 86 -13.56 12.79 -0.68
CA ARG A 86 -12.41 11.90 -0.82
C ARG A 86 -12.82 10.47 -1.16
N HIS A 87 -13.80 9.90 -0.47
CA HIS A 87 -14.24 8.54 -0.72
C HIS A 87 -15.04 8.36 -2.02
N LEU A 88 -15.71 9.40 -2.51
CA LEU A 88 -16.40 9.37 -3.81
C LEU A 88 -15.39 9.38 -4.97
N PHE A 89 -14.33 10.17 -4.83
CA PHE A 89 -13.34 10.37 -5.89
C PHE A 89 -12.16 9.37 -5.83
N ASP A 90 -11.61 9.12 -4.64
CA ASP A 90 -10.49 8.21 -4.42
C ASP A 90 -10.93 6.80 -4.01
N GLY A 91 -12.23 6.54 -3.83
CA GLY A 91 -12.76 5.27 -3.35
C GLY A 91 -12.51 4.98 -1.86
N LYS A 92 -13.04 3.85 -1.38
CA LYS A 92 -12.80 3.33 -0.02
C LYS A 92 -12.02 2.02 -0.12
N PRO A 93 -10.92 1.84 0.65
CA PRO A 93 -10.32 0.52 0.77
C PRO A 93 -11.32 -0.44 1.43
N SER A 94 -11.37 -1.69 0.96
CA SER A 94 -12.21 -2.74 1.53
C SER A 94 -11.35 -3.92 2.01
N ILE A 95 -11.73 -4.53 3.13
CA ILE A 95 -11.01 -5.69 3.68
C ILE A 95 -11.63 -6.95 3.08
N ILE A 96 -10.88 -7.64 2.24
CA ILE A 96 -11.32 -8.86 1.55
C ILE A 96 -10.98 -10.13 2.34
N ILE A 97 -9.86 -10.13 3.06
CA ILE A 97 -9.46 -11.25 3.93
C ILE A 97 -9.22 -10.71 5.33
N LYS A 98 -9.79 -11.38 6.34
CA LYS A 98 -9.54 -11.12 7.76
C LYS A 98 -9.22 -12.42 8.48
N ASN A 99 -8.02 -12.51 9.05
CA ASN A 99 -7.50 -13.67 9.77
C ASN A 99 -7.61 -15.01 9.00
N GLY A 100 -7.41 -14.97 7.68
CA GLY A 100 -7.46 -16.13 6.80
C GLY A 100 -8.88 -16.53 6.39
N GLN A 101 -9.88 -15.71 6.71
CA GLN A 101 -11.26 -15.90 6.28
C GLN A 101 -11.59 -14.86 5.20
N LEU A 102 -12.15 -15.33 4.08
CA LEU A 102 -12.61 -14.48 3.00
C LEU A 102 -13.97 -13.86 3.34
N ASP A 103 -14.09 -12.55 3.13
CA ASP A 103 -15.38 -11.86 3.18
C ASP A 103 -16.03 -11.88 1.79
N ARG A 104 -16.83 -12.91 1.52
CA ARG A 104 -17.55 -13.05 0.24
C ARG A 104 -18.53 -11.91 0.00
N SER A 105 -19.05 -11.29 1.06
CA SER A 105 -20.04 -10.21 0.93
C SER A 105 -19.37 -8.93 0.42
N GLU A 106 -18.18 -8.62 0.93
CA GLU A 106 -17.37 -7.50 0.45
C GLU A 106 -16.80 -7.76 -0.95
N MET A 107 -16.35 -8.99 -1.27
CA MET A 107 -15.96 -9.36 -2.63
C MET A 107 -17.08 -9.13 -3.65
N ALA A 108 -18.32 -9.53 -3.34
CA ALA A 108 -19.47 -9.32 -4.21
C ALA A 108 -19.79 -7.82 -4.39
N ARG A 109 -19.70 -7.03 -3.32
CA ARG A 109 -19.90 -5.56 -3.37
C ARG A 109 -18.88 -4.87 -4.24
N GLN A 110 -17.61 -5.31 -4.16
CA GLN A 110 -16.50 -4.77 -4.95
C GLN A 110 -16.38 -5.40 -6.34
N ARG A 111 -17.27 -6.35 -6.68
CA ARG A 111 -17.20 -7.14 -7.93
C ARG A 111 -15.82 -7.79 -8.14
N TYR A 112 -15.18 -8.18 -7.05
CA TYR A 112 -13.83 -8.74 -7.04
C TYR A 112 -13.91 -10.27 -7.02
N ASN A 113 -13.39 -10.95 -8.04
CA ASN A 113 -13.53 -12.39 -8.17
C ASN A 113 -12.47 -13.13 -7.33
N LEU A 114 -12.72 -14.41 -7.04
CA LEU A 114 -11.76 -15.27 -6.34
C LEU A 114 -10.48 -15.48 -7.17
N ASP A 115 -10.61 -15.56 -8.49
CA ASP A 115 -9.47 -15.72 -9.39
C ASP A 115 -8.54 -14.49 -9.34
N ASP A 116 -9.10 -13.27 -9.30
CA ASP A 116 -8.35 -12.02 -9.16
C ASP A 116 -7.63 -11.96 -7.80
N LEU A 117 -8.33 -12.36 -6.73
CA LEU A 117 -7.78 -12.42 -5.39
C LEU A 117 -6.59 -13.39 -5.33
N MET A 118 -6.73 -14.57 -5.91
CA MET A 118 -5.68 -15.58 -5.94
C MET A 118 -4.50 -15.15 -6.81
N GLN A 119 -4.75 -14.50 -7.95
CA GLN A 119 -3.71 -13.95 -8.80
C GLN A 119 -2.90 -12.90 -8.05
N GLN A 120 -3.55 -11.94 -7.38
CA GLN A 120 -2.83 -10.87 -6.67
C GLN A 120 -2.11 -11.38 -5.41
N LEU A 121 -2.67 -12.38 -4.71
CA LEU A 121 -1.94 -13.07 -3.65
C LEU A 121 -0.66 -13.73 -4.18
N ARG A 122 -0.74 -14.41 -5.34
CA ARG A 122 0.42 -15.02 -5.99
C ARG A 122 1.45 -13.99 -6.47
N GLU A 123 1.02 -12.85 -7.01
CA GLU A 123 1.91 -11.73 -7.38
C GLU A 123 2.68 -11.19 -6.15
N GLN A 124 2.08 -11.28 -4.97
CA GLN A 124 2.72 -10.92 -3.69
C GLN A 124 3.49 -12.09 -3.05
N GLY A 125 3.63 -13.23 -3.74
CA GLY A 125 4.33 -14.42 -3.25
C GLY A 125 3.59 -15.19 -2.16
N VAL A 126 2.26 -15.04 -2.07
CA VAL A 126 1.41 -15.68 -1.06
C VAL A 126 0.58 -16.80 -1.70
N ASP A 127 0.92 -18.04 -1.36
CA ASP A 127 0.28 -19.22 -1.97
C ASP A 127 -0.92 -19.72 -1.14
N ASN A 128 -0.94 -19.36 0.15
CA ASN A 128 -1.93 -19.84 1.11
C ASN A 128 -2.70 -18.70 1.77
N ILE A 129 -4.00 -18.61 1.44
CA ILE A 129 -4.93 -17.64 2.04
C ILE A 129 -5.01 -17.78 3.57
N GLY A 130 -4.87 -18.99 4.11
CA GLY A 130 -4.90 -19.24 5.55
C GLY A 130 -3.77 -18.53 6.32
N GLY A 131 -2.64 -18.28 5.65
CA GLY A 131 -1.51 -17.52 6.17
C GLY A 131 -1.73 -16.00 6.20
N VAL A 132 -2.77 -15.50 5.55
CA VAL A 132 -3.07 -14.07 5.47
C VAL A 132 -3.77 -13.59 6.74
N ARG A 133 -3.25 -12.55 7.38
CA ARG A 133 -3.90 -11.85 8.50
C ARG A 133 -4.88 -10.80 7.98
N TYR A 134 -4.46 -9.98 7.02
CA TYR A 134 -5.33 -9.01 6.36
C TYR A 134 -5.01 -8.94 4.88
N ALA A 135 -6.04 -8.92 4.03
CA ALA A 135 -5.90 -8.48 2.65
C ALA A 135 -6.85 -7.32 2.40
N ILE A 136 -6.30 -6.19 1.97
CA ILE A 136 -7.01 -4.93 1.77
C ILE A 136 -7.01 -4.63 0.28
N LEU A 137 -8.19 -4.56 -0.32
CA LEU A 137 -8.37 -4.09 -1.68
C LEU A 137 -8.40 -2.56 -1.67
N GLU A 138 -7.36 -1.96 -2.24
CA GLU A 138 -7.23 -0.53 -2.44
C GLU A 138 -8.17 -0.06 -3.57
N ALA A 139 -8.50 1.22 -3.59
CA ALA A 139 -9.42 1.78 -4.58
C ALA A 139 -8.90 1.74 -6.03
N ASN A 140 -7.59 1.59 -6.22
CA ASN A 140 -6.99 1.38 -7.54
C ASN A 140 -7.03 -0.09 -7.98
N GLY A 141 -7.71 -0.97 -7.24
CA GLY A 141 -7.85 -2.40 -7.53
C GLY A 141 -6.64 -3.26 -7.11
N LYS A 142 -5.62 -2.68 -6.46
CA LYS A 142 -4.49 -3.45 -5.93
C LYS A 142 -4.80 -4.02 -4.55
N LEU A 143 -4.40 -5.26 -4.32
CA LEU A 143 -4.49 -5.93 -3.03
C LEU A 143 -3.20 -5.73 -2.25
N THR A 144 -3.32 -5.19 -1.04
CA THR A 144 -2.24 -5.13 -0.05
C THR A 144 -2.42 -6.30 0.93
N VAL A 145 -1.39 -7.12 1.10
CA VAL A 145 -1.46 -8.36 1.87
C VAL A 145 -0.56 -8.29 3.10
N PHE A 146 -1.11 -8.66 4.26
CA PHE A 146 -0.40 -8.76 5.53
C PHE A 146 -0.50 -10.20 6.04
N LEU A 147 0.63 -10.87 6.24
CA LEU A 147 0.70 -12.25 6.71
C LEU A 147 0.54 -12.35 8.24
N LYS A 148 0.13 -13.53 8.72
CA LYS A 148 0.17 -13.89 10.14
C LYS A 148 1.63 -14.11 10.56
N GLN A 149 2.00 -13.65 11.76
CA GLN A 149 3.34 -13.91 12.32
C GLN A 149 3.65 -15.42 12.28
N GLY A 150 4.76 -15.80 11.65
CA GLY A 150 5.19 -17.19 11.47
C GLY A 150 4.66 -17.89 10.21
N ALA A 151 3.94 -17.19 9.33
CA ALA A 151 3.68 -17.66 7.97
C ALA A 151 4.73 -17.06 7.04
N ASP A 152 5.79 -17.83 6.74
CA ASP A 152 6.86 -17.41 5.84
C ASP A 152 6.32 -17.23 4.41
N THR A 153 6.50 -16.02 3.87
CA THR A 153 6.81 -15.72 2.46
C THR A 153 7.04 -14.20 2.31
N SER A 154 8.29 -13.80 2.14
CA SER A 154 8.66 -12.55 1.49
C SER A 154 10.01 -12.76 0.82
N PRO A 155 10.07 -12.57 -0.51
CA PRO A 155 11.18 -11.83 -1.06
C PRO A 155 10.66 -10.76 -2.03
N ALA A 156 10.09 -9.69 -1.48
CA ALA A 156 9.93 -8.42 -2.21
C ALA A 156 10.75 -7.27 -1.57
N GLN A 157 11.55 -7.55 -0.53
CA GLN A 157 12.38 -6.55 0.15
C GLN A 157 13.89 -6.86 0.17
N GLU A 158 14.35 -7.98 -0.42
CA GLU A 158 15.78 -8.34 -0.42
C GLU A 158 16.54 -7.95 -1.71
N ALA A 159 15.87 -7.48 -2.76
CA ALA A 159 16.48 -7.21 -4.06
C ALA A 159 17.38 -5.95 -4.14
N GLN A 160 17.73 -5.31 -3.01
CA GLN A 160 18.66 -4.16 -3.01
C GLN A 160 19.95 -4.35 -2.21
N ASN A 161 20.13 -5.44 -1.47
CA ASN A 161 21.34 -5.62 -0.63
C ASN A 161 22.29 -6.76 -1.07
N GLY A 162 22.02 -7.45 -2.19
CA GLY A 162 22.79 -8.64 -2.60
C GLY A 162 23.91 -8.43 -3.64
N ALA A 163 24.07 -7.23 -4.21
CA ALA A 163 25.04 -7.00 -5.29
C ALA A 163 26.45 -6.67 -4.77
N GLN A 164 27.00 -7.48 -3.87
CA GLN A 164 28.41 -7.36 -3.49
C GLN A 164 28.94 -8.61 -2.76
N GLN A 165 28.82 -9.80 -3.36
CA GLN A 165 29.70 -10.95 -3.11
C GLN A 165 29.27 -12.14 -3.96
N SER A 166 29.85 -12.29 -5.15
CA SER A 166 30.09 -13.61 -5.77
C SER A 166 31.04 -13.43 -6.95
N GLY A 167 32.33 -13.52 -6.66
CA GLY A 167 33.37 -13.77 -7.65
C GLY A 167 34.16 -14.97 -7.16
N GLY A 168 34.04 -16.11 -7.86
CA GLY A 168 34.80 -17.33 -7.57
C GLY A 168 34.09 -18.62 -7.98
N MET A 169 34.17 -18.97 -9.26
CA MET A 169 33.87 -20.31 -9.81
C MET A 169 34.99 -21.29 -9.38
N LEU A 170 34.63 -22.42 -8.75
CA LEU A 170 34.58 -23.79 -9.29
C LEU A 170 35.94 -24.40 -9.68
N GLU A 171 36.32 -25.46 -8.97
CA GLU A 171 37.11 -26.57 -9.51
C GLU A 171 36.59 -27.90 -8.94
N GLU A 172 36.72 -28.94 -9.75
CA GLU A 172 35.92 -30.16 -9.81
C GLU A 172 36.73 -31.40 -9.39
N ASN A 173 36.02 -32.46 -8.98
CA ASN A 173 36.31 -33.90 -9.18
C ASN A 173 37.33 -34.69 -8.32
N ASP A 174 36.79 -35.66 -7.54
CA ASP A 174 36.74 -37.11 -7.85
C ASP A 174 37.23 -38.10 -6.76
N THR A 175 36.55 -39.26 -6.76
CA THR A 175 36.88 -40.61 -6.28
C THR A 175 36.66 -41.04 -4.82
N GLY A 176 35.96 -42.18 -4.66
CA GLY A 176 36.37 -43.23 -3.71
C GLY A 176 35.31 -43.91 -2.84
N ASP A 177 34.89 -45.11 -3.27
CA ASP A 177 34.70 -46.33 -2.45
C ASP A 177 33.44 -46.60 -1.58
N ALA A 178 32.59 -47.48 -2.15
CA ALA A 178 32.28 -48.86 -1.69
C ALA A 178 31.77 -49.15 -0.25
N LYS A 179 30.53 -49.67 -0.15
CA LYS A 179 30.13 -51.03 0.31
C LYS A 179 28.68 -51.06 0.84
N GLY A 180 27.85 -51.96 0.30
CA GLY A 180 26.60 -52.44 0.95
C GLY A 180 26.90 -53.50 2.04
N PRO A 181 25.94 -54.38 2.44
CA PRO A 181 24.55 -54.50 1.97
C PRO A 181 23.48 -54.82 3.06
N GLY A 182 22.20 -54.78 2.66
CA GLY A 182 21.17 -55.77 3.03
C GLY A 182 20.34 -55.56 4.31
N LEU A 183 19.01 -55.53 4.19
CA LEU A 183 18.15 -56.68 4.53
C LEU A 183 16.68 -56.46 4.12
N LEU A 184 16.09 -57.54 3.61
CA LEU A 184 14.70 -57.75 3.20
C LEU A 184 13.78 -58.07 4.39
N ALA A 185 12.47 -57.78 4.23
CA ALA A 185 11.29 -58.62 4.57
C ALA A 185 10.06 -57.70 4.81
N VAL A 186 9.00 -57.71 3.99
CA VAL A 186 7.94 -58.74 3.80
C VAL A 186 7.05 -58.94 5.03
N GLY A 187 5.76 -58.61 4.87
CA GLY A 187 4.69 -59.59 5.13
C GLY A 187 3.68 -59.31 6.26
N GLY A 188 2.40 -59.35 5.87
CA GLY A 188 1.31 -59.97 6.65
C GLY A 188 0.56 -59.04 7.63
N SER A 189 -0.67 -58.61 7.35
CA SER A 189 -1.95 -59.36 7.47
C SER A 189 -2.40 -59.59 8.92
N SER A 190 -3.51 -58.98 9.34
CA SER A 190 -4.67 -59.67 9.96
C SER A 190 -5.71 -58.71 10.54
N SER A 191 -6.90 -58.74 9.91
CA SER A 191 -8.24 -58.89 10.50
C SER A 191 -8.59 -58.34 11.90
N SER A 192 -9.66 -57.54 11.87
CA SER A 192 -10.88 -57.60 12.72
C SER A 192 -10.79 -57.42 14.23
N SER A 193 -11.47 -56.37 14.73
CA SER A 193 -12.49 -56.54 15.80
C SER A 193 -13.36 -55.28 15.92
N LEU A 194 -14.67 -55.51 15.98
CA LEU A 194 -15.68 -54.52 16.32
C LEU A 194 -15.55 -54.13 17.80
N GLY A 195 -15.74 -52.85 18.11
CA GLY A 195 -15.88 -52.36 19.47
C GLY A 195 -16.50 -50.96 19.48
N GLY A 196 -17.79 -50.88 19.80
CA GLY A 196 -18.50 -49.62 20.01
C GLY A 196 -17.93 -48.86 21.21
N GLY A 197 -17.61 -47.58 21.00
CA GLY A 197 -17.09 -46.70 22.04
C GLY A 197 -17.55 -45.26 21.80
N LYS A 198 -18.28 -44.72 22.79
CA LYS A 198 -18.76 -43.33 22.87
C LYS A 198 -17.71 -42.33 22.37
N ARG A 199 -18.05 -41.50 21.37
CA ARG A 199 -17.23 -40.35 20.93
C ARG A 199 -17.17 -39.31 22.05
N GLY A 200 -16.18 -39.43 22.92
CA GLY A 200 -15.72 -38.36 23.78
C GLY A 200 -15.23 -37.21 22.90
N LYS A 201 -15.86 -36.04 23.06
CA LYS A 201 -15.45 -34.78 22.47
C LYS A 201 -14.07 -34.46 23.06
N LYS A 202 -12.99 -34.78 22.36
CA LYS A 202 -11.63 -34.35 22.72
C LYS A 202 -11.58 -32.84 22.54
N THR A 203 -11.97 -32.09 23.58
CA THR A 203 -11.65 -30.68 23.69
C THR A 203 -10.13 -30.61 23.82
N GLY A 204 -9.46 -30.29 22.72
CA GLY A 204 -8.05 -29.93 22.75
C GLY A 204 -7.83 -28.84 23.81
N PRO A 205 -6.64 -28.77 24.42
CA PRO A 205 -6.38 -27.84 25.51
C PRO A 205 -6.76 -26.42 25.07
N ALA A 206 -7.63 -25.77 25.86
CA ALA A 206 -8.03 -24.40 25.63
C ALA A 206 -6.76 -23.54 25.51
N LEU A 207 -6.58 -22.91 24.35
CA LEU A 207 -5.45 -22.02 24.09
C LEU A 207 -5.41 -20.96 25.19
N ARG A 208 -4.41 -21.03 26.08
CA ARG A 208 -4.12 -19.96 27.03
C ARG A 208 -3.85 -18.69 26.22
N LYS A 209 -4.75 -17.71 26.29
CA LYS A 209 -4.50 -16.38 25.73
C LYS A 209 -3.27 -15.79 26.45
N PRO A 210 -2.20 -15.43 25.73
CA PRO A 210 -1.06 -14.76 26.34
C PRO A 210 -1.48 -13.38 26.87
N GLU A 211 -0.98 -13.00 28.05
CA GLU A 211 -1.42 -11.81 28.80
C GLU A 211 -0.98 -10.48 28.20
N ARG A 212 -0.10 -10.46 27.18
CA ARG A 212 0.39 -9.22 26.57
C ARG A 212 0.57 -9.36 25.06
N TYR A 213 -0.20 -8.57 24.32
CA TYR A 213 0.02 -8.34 22.90
C TYR A 213 1.11 -7.27 22.73
N HIS A 214 2.21 -7.58 22.05
CA HIS A 214 3.06 -6.55 21.44
C HIS A 214 2.70 -6.46 19.98
N PHE A 215 1.80 -5.51 19.66
CA PHE A 215 1.58 -5.10 18.28
C PHE A 215 2.87 -4.48 17.77
N THR A 216 3.53 -5.09 16.79
CA THR A 216 4.41 -4.39 15.85
C THR A 216 3.56 -3.36 15.11
N ALA A 217 3.27 -2.25 15.78
CA ALA A 217 2.38 -1.20 15.36
C ALA A 217 3.09 -0.25 14.39
N LEU A 218 2.30 0.39 13.53
CA LEU A 218 2.72 1.57 12.78
C LEU A 218 3.31 2.61 13.76
N PRO A 219 4.32 3.39 13.35
CA PRO A 219 4.87 4.46 14.19
C PRO A 219 3.75 5.36 14.70
N LEU A 220 3.63 5.48 16.01
CA LEU A 220 2.55 6.23 16.65
C LEU A 220 2.92 7.73 16.66
N PRO A 221 2.15 8.61 16.02
CA PRO A 221 2.47 10.03 15.97
C PRO A 221 2.26 10.67 17.35
N LEU A 222 3.28 11.33 17.87
CA LEU A 222 3.28 12.04 19.16
C LEU A 222 3.14 13.56 18.97
N ILE A 223 3.60 14.12 17.85
CA ILE A 223 3.39 15.52 17.47
C ILE A 223 3.02 15.61 15.99
N MET A 224 2.01 16.42 15.69
CA MET A 224 1.63 16.80 14.33
C MET A 224 1.41 18.31 14.27
N ASP A 225 2.07 18.99 13.34
CA ASP A 225 1.96 20.44 13.11
C ASP A 225 2.16 21.29 14.39
N GLY A 226 3.14 20.90 15.21
CA GLY A 226 3.43 21.57 16.47
C GLY A 226 2.47 21.27 17.62
N LYS A 227 1.47 20.40 17.42
CA LYS A 227 0.50 20.00 18.45
C LYS A 227 0.75 18.58 18.94
N VAL A 228 0.88 18.46 20.25
CA VAL A 228 1.09 17.16 20.93
C VAL A 228 -0.20 16.33 20.91
N GLN A 229 -0.05 15.05 20.58
CA GLN A 229 -1.13 14.07 20.53
C GLN A 229 -1.24 13.33 21.88
N ASP A 230 -1.99 13.88 22.83
CA ASP A 230 -2.06 13.35 24.21
C ASP A 230 -2.62 11.94 24.31
N HIS A 231 -3.64 11.65 23.50
CA HIS A 231 -4.24 10.32 23.43
C HIS A 231 -3.22 9.25 23.01
N ASN A 232 -2.28 9.62 22.13
CA ASN A 232 -1.24 8.71 21.67
C ASN A 232 -0.15 8.53 22.74
N LEU A 233 0.20 9.61 23.46
CA LEU A 233 1.09 9.53 24.62
C LEU A 233 0.52 8.64 25.73
N SER A 234 -0.78 8.75 26.04
CA SER A 234 -1.41 7.88 27.06
C SER A 234 -1.44 6.42 26.62
N THR A 235 -1.61 6.14 25.33
CA THR A 235 -1.59 4.77 24.77
C THR A 235 -0.24 4.08 24.98
N ILE A 236 0.87 4.84 25.04
CA ILE A 236 2.22 4.32 25.34
C ILE A 236 2.62 4.55 26.81
N ASN A 237 1.69 4.94 27.68
CA ASN A 237 1.93 5.28 29.09
C ASN A 237 3.06 6.32 29.27
N LYS A 238 3.14 7.31 28.37
CA LYS A 238 4.09 8.43 28.45
C LYS A 238 3.36 9.75 28.67
N THR A 239 4.12 10.75 29.10
CA THR A 239 3.61 12.10 29.39
C THR A 239 4.24 13.12 28.44
N ARG A 240 3.64 14.31 28.38
CA ARG A 240 4.25 15.47 27.69
C ARG A 240 5.66 15.78 28.22
N PHE A 241 5.89 15.57 29.52
CA PHE A 241 7.20 15.77 30.13
C PHE A 241 8.25 14.80 29.56
N TRP A 242 7.89 13.51 29.45
CA TRP A 242 8.75 12.51 28.82
C TRP A 242 9.07 12.90 27.36
N LEU A 243 8.05 13.32 26.60
CA LEU A 243 8.24 13.75 25.21
C LEU A 243 9.15 14.97 25.10
N LYS A 244 8.98 15.96 25.99
CA LYS A 244 9.84 17.15 26.05
C LYS A 244 11.31 16.76 26.27
N ASN A 245 11.57 15.85 27.22
CA ASN A 245 12.93 15.38 27.49
C ASN A 245 13.57 14.73 26.26
N GLN A 246 12.81 13.88 25.54
CA GLN A 246 13.31 13.23 24.32
C GLN A 246 13.61 14.22 23.18
N LEU A 247 12.80 15.26 23.03
CA LEU A 247 13.02 16.30 22.01
C LEU A 247 14.23 17.16 22.34
N THR A 248 14.45 17.49 23.61
CA THR A 248 15.63 18.25 24.06
C THR A 248 16.93 17.50 23.74
N LEU A 249 16.96 16.17 23.92
CA LEU A 249 18.11 15.34 23.53
C LEU A 249 18.39 15.39 22.02
N LYS A 250 17.37 15.68 21.20
CA LYS A 250 17.48 15.87 19.75
C LYS A 250 17.62 17.34 19.35
N GLY A 251 17.91 18.23 20.30
CA GLY A 251 18.15 19.66 20.07
C GLY A 251 16.92 20.49 19.69
N VAL A 252 15.72 20.07 20.11
CA VAL A 252 14.46 20.80 19.91
C VAL A 252 13.89 21.22 21.27
N THR A 253 13.60 22.51 21.45
CA THR A 253 13.19 23.09 22.73
C THR A 253 11.67 23.21 22.91
N GLU A 254 10.94 23.48 21.82
CA GLU A 254 9.49 23.65 21.85
C GLU A 254 8.77 22.63 20.96
N PHE A 255 7.57 22.22 21.39
CA PHE A 255 6.72 21.36 20.56
C PHE A 255 6.31 22.04 19.25
N LYS A 256 6.14 23.36 19.25
CA LYS A 256 5.71 24.15 18.08
C LYS A 256 6.72 24.11 16.92
N ASP A 257 7.98 23.85 17.23
CA ASP A 257 9.08 23.76 16.26
C ASP A 257 9.18 22.38 15.60
N VAL A 258 8.32 21.44 16.00
CA VAL A 258 8.25 20.09 15.45
C VAL A 258 7.11 20.01 14.45
N PHE A 259 7.42 19.74 13.18
CA PHE A 259 6.41 19.46 12.18
C PHE A 259 5.79 18.08 12.42
N PHE A 260 6.62 17.08 12.67
CA PHE A 260 6.17 15.71 12.91
C PHE A 260 7.09 14.98 13.88
N CYS A 261 6.51 14.21 14.81
CA CYS A 261 7.26 13.31 15.68
C CYS A 261 6.49 12.02 15.87
N SER A 262 7.15 10.87 15.72
CA SER A 262 6.55 9.54 15.93
C SER A 262 7.48 8.61 16.68
N ILE A 263 6.90 7.61 17.33
CA ILE A 263 7.65 6.55 18.00
C ILE A 263 7.24 5.18 17.45
N ASP A 264 8.22 4.35 17.12
CA ASP A 264 7.96 2.98 16.70
C ASP A 264 7.89 2.00 17.90
N HIS A 265 7.56 0.73 17.61
CA HIS A 265 7.47 -0.32 18.62
C HIS A 265 8.83 -0.70 19.26
N ARG A 266 9.96 -0.27 18.68
CA ARG A 266 11.31 -0.46 19.22
C ARG A 266 11.73 0.71 20.11
N GLY A 267 10.91 1.76 20.19
CA GLY A 267 11.19 2.98 20.95
C GLY A 267 12.03 4.00 20.17
N TYR A 268 12.27 3.80 18.88
CA TYR A 268 12.94 4.80 18.06
C TYR A 268 12.01 5.98 17.82
N LEU A 269 12.48 7.16 18.23
CA LEU A 269 11.79 8.42 18.02
C LEU A 269 12.26 9.05 16.72
N PHE A 270 11.36 9.23 15.76
CA PHE A 270 11.61 10.07 14.59
C PHE A 270 11.12 11.50 14.88
N VAL A 271 11.92 12.51 14.53
CA VAL A 271 11.59 13.93 14.74
C VAL A 271 11.93 14.70 13.49
N ASP A 272 10.92 15.31 12.90
CA ASP A 272 11.04 16.26 11.80
C ASP A 272 10.73 17.67 12.28
N ARG A 273 11.65 18.60 12.00
CA ARG A 273 11.57 19.98 12.47
C ARG A 273 10.82 20.81 11.44
N LYS A 274 10.07 21.80 11.92
CA LYS A 274 9.42 22.76 11.04
C LYS A 274 10.50 23.60 10.36
N GLN A 275 10.54 23.57 9.02
CA GLN A 275 11.40 24.49 8.26
C GLN A 275 10.88 25.92 8.48
N LYS A 276 11.79 26.83 8.86
CA LYS A 276 11.49 28.26 9.02
C LYS A 276 11.28 28.92 7.67
#